data_AF-K8F3C6-F1
#
_entry.id   AF-K8F3C6-F1
#
_cell.length_a   1.000
_cell.length_b   1.000
_cell.length_c   1.000
_cell.angle_alpha   90.00
_cell.angle_beta   90.00
_cell.angle_gamma   90.00
#
_symmetry.space_group_name_H-M   'P 1'
#
loop_
_entity.id
_entity.type
_entity.pdbx_description
1 polymer ?
#
loop_
_entity_poly.entity_id
_entity_poly.type
_entity_poly.pdbx_seq_one_letter_code
_entity_poly.pdbx_strand_id
1 'polypeptide(L)'
;MFTLSSSTPSLLTSSVYQKNQQNNRRKSTVVHVSASGLSPSKLKATGKRLLVIPDQEEAQTAGGILLMSSSASAGPGSSICGSVSSVGADCKTVKQGDSVLINGFAGSEIEFEDGSKGKFVTEDDVLAILG
;
A
#
# COMPACT_ATOMS: atom_id res chain seq x y z
N MET A 1 11.84 66.88 -12.67
CA MET A 1 11.80 66.01 -11.48
C MET A 1 10.45 65.33 -11.44
N PHE A 2 10.39 64.00 -11.61
CA PHE A 2 9.16 63.21 -11.47
C PHE A 2 9.39 62.21 -10.32
N THR A 3 8.51 62.21 -9.31
CA THR A 3 8.56 61.31 -8.15
C THR A 3 7.78 60.04 -8.42
N LEU A 4 8.44 58.88 -8.35
CA LEU A 4 7.84 57.55 -8.44
C LEU A 4 7.14 57.21 -7.11
N SER A 5 5.80 57.17 -7.12
CA SER A 5 5.01 56.55 -6.05
C SER A 5 4.91 55.05 -6.31
N SER A 6 5.60 54.24 -5.50
CA SER A 6 5.49 52.78 -5.54
C SER A 6 4.32 52.30 -4.66
N SER A 7 3.11 52.27 -5.21
CA SER A 7 2.00 51.53 -4.61
C SER A 7 2.01 50.10 -5.16
N THR A 8 2.59 49.16 -4.43
CA THR A 8 2.47 47.73 -4.73
C THR A 8 1.13 47.21 -4.18
N PRO A 9 0.29 46.51 -4.98
CA PRO A 9 -0.84 45.79 -4.43
C PRO A 9 -0.32 44.54 -3.72
N SER A 10 -0.55 44.44 -2.41
CA SER A 10 -0.26 43.24 -1.63
C SER A 10 -1.17 42.11 -2.10
N LEU A 11 -0.64 41.21 -2.92
CA LEU A 11 -1.29 39.97 -3.30
C LEU A 11 -1.61 39.19 -2.02
N LEU A 12 -2.91 39.10 -1.72
CA LEU A 12 -3.41 38.29 -0.63
C LEU A 12 -2.99 36.84 -0.87
N THR A 13 -2.13 36.43 0.05
CA THR A 13 -1.48 35.13 0.20
C THR A 13 -2.36 33.95 -0.23
N SER A 14 -1.83 33.21 -1.19
CA SER A 14 -2.20 31.85 -1.59
C SER A 14 -2.18 30.80 -0.46
N SER A 15 -1.91 31.20 0.79
CA SER A 15 -1.84 30.32 1.96
C SER A 15 -3.19 29.76 2.39
N VAL A 16 -4.30 30.45 2.09
CA VAL A 16 -5.64 29.99 2.49
C VAL A 16 -6.15 28.85 1.59
N TYR A 17 -5.75 28.82 0.32
CA TYR A 17 -6.18 27.76 -0.62
C TYR A 17 -5.43 26.43 -0.41
N GLN A 18 -4.24 26.45 0.19
CA GLN A 18 -3.45 25.24 0.41
C GLN A 18 -3.92 24.40 1.62
N LYS A 19 -4.81 24.93 2.47
CA LYS A 19 -5.16 24.28 3.74
C LYS A 19 -6.11 23.07 3.60
N ASN A 20 -6.73 22.87 2.43
CA ASN A 20 -7.72 21.81 2.22
C ASN A 20 -7.23 20.60 1.41
N GLN A 21 -5.95 20.56 1.00
CA GLN A 21 -5.39 19.40 0.27
C GLN A 21 -4.50 18.49 1.15
N GLN A 22 -4.33 18.82 2.43
CA GLN A 22 -3.39 18.10 3.31
C GLN A 22 -4.02 16.97 4.13
N ASN A 23 -5.35 16.84 4.17
CA ASN A 23 -6.02 15.87 5.06
C ASN A 23 -6.33 14.49 4.45
N ASN A 24 -5.79 14.18 3.26
CA ASN A 24 -5.97 12.87 2.66
C ASN A 24 -4.67 12.25 2.13
N ARG A 25 -3.54 12.56 2.77
CA ARG A 25 -2.34 11.73 2.64
C ARG A 25 -2.53 10.50 3.50
N ARG A 26 -3.12 9.43 2.92
CA ARG A 26 -2.96 8.06 3.43
C ARG A 26 -1.47 7.76 3.43
N LYS A 27 -0.76 8.17 4.48
CA LYS A 27 0.62 7.75 4.72
C LYS A 27 0.55 6.23 4.88
N SER A 28 1.15 5.48 3.97
CA SER A 28 1.42 4.07 4.18
C SER A 28 2.22 3.95 5.48
N THR A 29 1.53 3.61 6.55
CA THR A 29 2.16 3.44 7.86
C THR A 29 2.57 1.98 7.91
N VAL A 30 3.86 1.73 7.74
CA VAL A 30 4.44 0.42 8.04
C VAL A 30 4.42 0.31 9.55
N VAL A 31 3.54 -0.54 10.09
CA VAL A 31 3.41 -0.72 11.53
C VAL A 31 4.34 -1.85 11.95
N HIS A 32 5.53 -1.51 12.45
CA HIS A 32 6.38 -2.48 13.15
C HIS A 32 5.77 -2.75 14.54
N VAL A 33 5.00 -3.83 14.69
CA VAL A 33 4.48 -4.26 15.99
C VAL A 33 5.31 -5.42 16.50
N SER A 34 6.36 -5.11 17.29
CA SER A 34 7.31 -6.09 17.85
C SER A 34 6.86 -6.74 19.16
N ALA A 35 5.63 -6.50 19.63
CA ALA A 35 5.23 -6.80 21.01
C ALA A 35 4.19 -7.93 21.18
N SER A 36 3.78 -8.63 20.12
CA SER A 36 2.62 -9.54 20.26
C SER A 36 2.53 -10.71 19.28
N GLY A 37 3.53 -11.59 19.15
CA GLY A 37 3.32 -12.98 18.69
C GLY A 37 2.48 -13.10 17.41
N LEU A 38 2.75 -12.25 16.42
CA LEU A 38 1.92 -12.10 15.24
C LEU A 38 2.28 -13.19 14.23
N SER A 39 1.47 -14.24 14.17
CA SER A 39 1.51 -15.23 13.10
C SER A 39 0.35 -15.00 12.10
N PRO A 40 0.57 -15.25 10.79
CA PRO A 40 -0.45 -15.00 9.76
C PRO A 40 -1.75 -15.75 10.04
N SER A 41 -1.65 -16.97 10.57
CA SER A 41 -2.80 -17.82 10.90
C SER A 41 -3.62 -17.35 12.11
N LYS A 42 -3.06 -16.51 12.97
CA LYS A 42 -3.72 -16.00 14.19
C LYS A 42 -4.36 -14.63 13.96
N LEU A 43 -4.04 -13.96 12.85
CA LEU A 43 -4.57 -12.67 12.48
C LEU A 43 -5.89 -12.78 11.70
N LYS A 44 -6.92 -12.16 12.27
CA LYS A 44 -8.22 -11.99 11.63
C LYS A 44 -8.34 -10.59 11.06
N ALA A 45 -8.48 -10.48 9.75
CA ALA A 45 -8.83 -9.21 9.13
C ALA A 45 -10.22 -8.75 9.61
N THR A 46 -10.39 -7.43 9.76
CA THR A 46 -11.64 -6.83 10.30
C THR A 46 -12.30 -5.93 9.26
N GLY A 47 -13.64 -5.98 9.19
CA GLY A 47 -14.45 -5.21 8.27
C GLY A 47 -14.33 -5.75 6.84
N LYS A 48 -14.13 -4.84 5.88
CA LYS A 48 -13.88 -5.15 4.45
C LYS A 48 -12.39 -5.35 4.11
N ARG A 49 -11.57 -5.75 5.09
CA ARG A 49 -10.13 -5.94 4.91
C ARG A 49 -9.82 -7.41 4.67
N LEU A 50 -8.73 -7.64 3.96
CA LEU A 50 -8.15 -8.92 3.60
C LEU A 50 -6.69 -8.93 4.01
N LEU A 51 -6.21 -10.06 4.52
CA LEU A 51 -4.78 -10.29 4.73
C LEU A 51 -4.23 -11.09 3.56
N VAL A 52 -3.33 -10.48 2.80
CA VAL A 52 -2.66 -11.07 1.64
C VAL A 52 -1.20 -11.30 1.98
N ILE A 53 -0.71 -12.51 1.71
CA ILE A 53 0.71 -12.85 1.77
C ILE A 53 1.24 -12.76 0.33
N PRO A 54 2.12 -11.80 0.02
CA PRO A 54 2.70 -11.67 -1.31
C PRO A 54 3.56 -12.90 -1.63
N ASP A 55 3.54 -13.32 -2.89
CA ASP A 55 4.39 -14.40 -3.35
C ASP A 55 5.86 -13.98 -3.35
N GLN A 56 6.76 -14.94 -3.13
CA GLN A 56 8.19 -14.68 -3.16
C GLN A 56 8.60 -14.31 -4.59
N GLU A 57 9.29 -13.18 -4.73
CA GLU A 57 9.81 -12.72 -6.01
C GLU A 57 11.03 -13.56 -6.41
N GLU A 58 11.10 -13.96 -7.69
CA GLU A 58 12.24 -14.73 -8.20
C GLU A 58 13.51 -13.87 -8.26
N ALA A 59 14.56 -14.28 -7.53
CA ALA A 59 15.84 -13.57 -7.53
C ALA A 59 16.63 -13.74 -8.84
N GLN A 60 16.32 -14.79 -9.62
CA GLN A 60 16.97 -15.10 -10.89
C GLN A 60 15.90 -15.28 -11.96
N THR A 61 16.09 -14.61 -13.09
CA THR A 61 15.28 -14.89 -14.28
C THR A 61 15.63 -16.27 -14.84
N ALA A 62 14.70 -16.88 -15.60
CA ALA A 62 14.92 -18.17 -16.28
C ALA A 62 16.20 -18.22 -17.16
N GLY A 63 16.74 -17.05 -17.56
CA GLY A 63 18.00 -16.91 -18.30
C GLY A 63 19.27 -16.85 -17.44
N GLY A 64 19.19 -17.03 -16.13
CA GLY A 64 20.35 -17.00 -15.22
C GLY A 64 20.86 -15.60 -14.87
N ILE A 65 20.10 -14.55 -15.18
CA ILE A 65 20.44 -13.16 -14.83
C ILE A 65 19.90 -12.88 -13.42
N LEU A 66 20.80 -12.47 -12.53
CA LEU A 66 20.47 -12.00 -11.19
C LEU A 66 19.76 -10.64 -11.27
N LEU A 67 18.56 -10.56 -10.70
CA LEU A 67 17.82 -9.32 -10.58
C LEU A 67 18.32 -8.55 -9.35
N MET A 68 18.65 -7.26 -9.55
CA MET A 68 18.97 -6.38 -8.43
C MET A 68 17.68 -6.10 -7.66
N SER A 69 17.70 -6.30 -6.34
CA SER A 69 16.53 -6.23 -5.44
C SER A 69 15.71 -4.92 -5.50
N SER A 70 16.25 -3.86 -6.12
CA SER A 70 15.59 -2.55 -6.25
C SER A 70 14.67 -2.41 -7.48
N SER A 71 14.67 -3.38 -8.41
CA SER A 71 13.82 -3.36 -9.60
C SER A 71 12.47 -4.06 -9.40
N ALA A 72 12.28 -4.65 -8.23
CA ALA A 72 11.05 -5.30 -7.83
C ALA A 72 9.95 -4.27 -7.55
N SER A 73 8.87 -4.33 -8.35
CA SER A 73 7.51 -3.90 -8.00
C SER A 73 7.31 -2.46 -7.43
N ALA A 74 8.25 -1.53 -7.60
CA ALA A 74 8.12 -0.14 -7.10
C ALA A 74 7.82 0.90 -8.20
N GLY A 75 7.41 0.48 -9.39
CA GLY A 75 7.05 1.36 -10.50
C GLY A 75 5.58 1.82 -10.50
N PRO A 76 5.24 2.95 -11.15
CA PRO A 76 3.85 3.32 -11.39
C PRO A 76 3.15 2.22 -12.20
N GLY A 77 2.11 1.62 -11.63
CA GLY A 77 1.42 0.45 -12.20
C GLY A 77 1.85 -0.90 -11.63
N SER A 78 2.64 -0.93 -10.54
CA SER A 78 2.97 -2.17 -9.86
C SER A 78 1.71 -2.88 -9.34
N SER A 79 1.55 -4.13 -9.76
CA SER A 79 0.58 -5.09 -9.22
C SER A 79 1.33 -6.19 -8.48
N ILE A 80 0.85 -6.54 -7.29
CA ILE A 80 1.41 -7.61 -6.48
C ILE A 80 0.46 -8.80 -6.54
N CYS A 81 1.00 -9.98 -6.80
CA CYS A 81 0.28 -11.25 -6.63
C CYS A 81 0.49 -11.76 -5.21
N GLY A 82 -0.55 -12.33 -4.61
CA GLY A 82 -0.41 -13.00 -3.33
C GLY A 82 -1.60 -13.88 -2.98
N SER A 83 -1.42 -14.70 -1.97
CA SER A 83 -2.43 -15.62 -1.45
C SER A 83 -3.18 -15.01 -0.27
N VAL A 84 -4.49 -15.22 -0.22
CA VAL A 84 -5.35 -14.69 0.85
C VAL A 84 -5.30 -15.59 2.07
N SER A 85 -4.71 -15.09 3.15
CA SER A 85 -4.59 -15.81 4.43
C SER A 85 -5.82 -15.64 5.32
N SER A 86 -6.40 -14.43 5.37
CA SER A 86 -7.62 -14.17 6.15
C SER A 86 -8.53 -13.12 5.51
N VAL A 87 -9.83 -13.28 5.73
CA VAL A 87 -10.89 -12.47 5.13
C VAL A 87 -11.73 -11.85 6.25
N GLY A 88 -12.03 -10.56 6.14
CA GLY A 88 -12.90 -9.86 7.07
C GLY A 88 -14.38 -10.23 6.87
N ALA A 89 -15.18 -10.08 7.93
CA ALA A 89 -16.58 -10.54 7.95
C ALA A 89 -17.48 -9.88 6.89
N ASP A 90 -17.12 -8.69 6.39
CA ASP A 90 -17.94 -7.93 5.44
C ASP A 90 -17.55 -8.20 3.98
N CYS A 91 -16.50 -8.98 3.73
CA CYS A 91 -16.04 -9.32 2.38
C CYS A 91 -16.85 -10.49 1.81
N LYS A 92 -17.33 -10.33 0.56
CA LYS A 92 -18.18 -11.35 -0.10
C LYS A 92 -17.55 -11.93 -1.36
N THR A 93 -16.64 -11.20 -1.99
CA THR A 93 -16.12 -11.55 -3.32
C THR A 93 -14.93 -12.50 -3.25
N VAL A 94 -14.12 -12.40 -2.19
CA VAL A 94 -12.84 -13.12 -2.05
C VAL A 94 -12.93 -14.13 -0.91
N LYS A 95 -12.41 -15.34 -1.11
CA LYS A 95 -12.37 -16.40 -0.11
C LYS A 95 -10.96 -16.60 0.43
N GLN A 96 -10.88 -17.26 1.58
CA GLN A 96 -9.61 -17.68 2.15
C GLN A 96 -8.97 -18.73 1.24
N GLY A 97 -7.70 -18.54 0.89
CA GLY A 97 -6.93 -19.42 0.01
C GLY A 97 -6.93 -19.02 -1.46
N ASP A 98 -7.70 -18.02 -1.88
CA ASP A 98 -7.67 -17.53 -3.25
C ASP A 98 -6.35 -16.79 -3.53
N SER A 99 -5.84 -16.92 -4.75
CA SER A 99 -4.74 -16.08 -5.26
C SER A 99 -5.34 -14.80 -5.83
N VAL A 100 -4.81 -13.65 -5.43
CA VAL A 100 -5.35 -12.35 -5.82
C VAL A 100 -4.27 -11.43 -6.39
N LEU A 101 -4.67 -10.64 -7.39
CA LEU A 101 -3.89 -9.53 -7.92
C LEU A 101 -4.36 -8.26 -7.21
N ILE A 102 -3.45 -7.57 -6.52
CA ILE A 102 -3.72 -6.32 -5.81
C ILE A 102 -2.90 -5.17 -6.37
N ASN A 103 -3.37 -3.95 -6.16
CA ASN A 103 -2.56 -2.76 -6.41
C ASN A 103 -1.36 -2.72 -5.44
N GLY A 104 -0.14 -2.58 -5.98
CA GLY A 104 1.11 -2.59 -5.23
C GLY A 104 1.23 -1.49 -4.17
N PHE A 105 0.47 -0.41 -4.31
CA PHE A 105 0.46 0.70 -3.35
C PHE A 105 -0.70 0.66 -2.35
N ALA A 106 -1.66 -0.25 -2.54
CA ALA A 106 -2.83 -0.32 -1.70
C ALA A 106 -2.56 -1.07 -0.40
N GLY A 107 -3.20 -0.63 0.69
CA GLY A 107 -3.17 -1.32 1.97
C GLY A 107 -2.05 -0.89 2.92
N SER A 108 -1.83 -1.70 3.95
CA SER A 108 -0.81 -1.51 4.98
C SER A 108 0.09 -2.74 5.06
N GLU A 109 1.40 -2.54 5.00
CA GLU A 109 2.39 -3.61 5.13
C GLU A 109 2.62 -3.95 6.60
N ILE A 110 2.69 -5.24 6.88
CA ILE A 110 3.03 -5.81 8.18
C ILE A 110 4.16 -6.82 8.01
N GLU A 111 5.06 -6.85 8.97
CA GLU A 111 6.10 -7.88 9.04
C GLU A 111 5.76 -8.80 10.21
N PHE A 112 5.74 -10.10 9.94
CA PHE A 112 5.52 -11.13 10.94
C PHE A 112 6.83 -11.48 11.66
N GLU A 113 6.74 -12.11 12.83
CA GLU A 113 7.92 -12.55 13.59
C GLU A 113 8.76 -13.59 12.81
N ASP A 114 8.11 -14.36 11.93
CA ASP A 114 8.75 -15.35 11.05
C ASP A 114 9.56 -14.71 9.90
N GLY A 115 9.64 -13.37 9.84
CA GLY A 115 10.28 -12.62 8.75
C GLY A 115 9.46 -12.58 7.46
N SER A 116 8.28 -13.21 7.45
CA SER A 116 7.33 -13.12 6.34
C SER A 116 6.69 -11.74 6.32
N LYS A 117 6.44 -11.21 5.11
CA LYS A 117 5.71 -9.96 4.92
C LYS A 117 4.25 -10.27 4.64
N GLY A 118 3.36 -9.44 5.16
CA GLY A 118 1.93 -9.49 4.90
C GLY A 118 1.41 -8.12 4.55
N LYS A 119 0.27 -8.07 3.87
CA LYS A 119 -0.39 -6.83 3.49
C LYS A 119 -1.86 -6.88 3.83
N PHE A 120 -2.33 -5.88 4.57
CA PHE A 120 -3.76 -5.66 4.77
C PHE A 120 -4.31 -4.78 3.67
N VAL A 121 -5.22 -5.32 2.88
CA VAL A 121 -5.79 -4.67 1.70
C VAL A 121 -7.31 -4.63 1.82
N THR A 122 -7.95 -3.62 1.25
CA THR A 122 -9.41 -3.54 1.18
C THR A 122 -9.92 -4.33 -0.01
N GLU A 123 -11.14 -4.87 0.06
CA GLU A 123 -11.76 -5.57 -1.09
C GLU A 123 -11.80 -4.72 -2.36
N ASP A 124 -11.97 -3.39 -2.23
CA ASP A 124 -12.01 -2.44 -3.35
C ASP A 124 -10.66 -2.31 -4.11
N ASP A 125 -9.55 -2.69 -3.48
CA ASP A 125 -8.21 -2.60 -4.06
C ASP A 125 -7.75 -3.92 -4.72
N VAL A 126 -8.60 -4.96 -4.69
CA VAL A 126 -8.39 -6.22 -5.38
C VAL A 126 -8.77 -6.03 -6.85
N LEU A 127 -7.80 -6.26 -7.74
CA LEU A 127 -7.96 -6.08 -9.19
C LEU A 127 -8.54 -7.33 -9.85
N ALA A 128 -8.08 -8.52 -9.43
CA ALA A 128 -8.52 -9.80 -9.97
C ALA A 128 -8.32 -10.95 -8.98
N ILE A 129 -9.12 -12.01 -9.12
CA ILE A 129 -8.90 -13.32 -8.49
C ILE A 129 -8.29 -14.23 -9.58
N LEU A 130 -7.14 -14.82 -9.28
CA LEU A 130 -6.43 -15.76 -10.15
C LEU A 130 -6.94 -17.17 -9.83
N GLY A 131 -7.47 -17.87 -10.83
CA GLY A 131 -8.06 -19.20 -10.71
C GLY A 131 -7.77 -20.06 -11.93
#